data_AF-I3SCQ0-F1
#
_entry.id   AF-I3SCQ0-F1
#
_cell.length_a   1.000
_cell.length_b   1.000
_cell.length_c   1.000
_cell.angle_alpha   90.00
_cell.angle_beta   90.00
_cell.angle_gamma   90.00
#
_symmetry.space_group_name_H-M   'P 1'
#
loop_
_entity.id
_entity.type
_entity.pdbx_description
1 polymer ?
#
loop_
_entity_poly.entity_id
_entity_poly.type
_entity_poly.pdbx_seq_one_letter_code
_entity_poly.pdbx_strand_id
1 'polypeptide(L)' 'MNMKVEPGTEPPYAGALDCALKTVRAEGPMALYRGFIPTISRQGPFTVVLFVTLEQVRKMFKDY' A
#
# COMPACT_ATOMS: atom_id res chain seq x y z
N MET A 1 -0.73 6.35 -12.38
CA MET A 1 -1.95 5.53 -12.19
C MET A 1 -3.10 6.21 -12.93
N ASN A 2 -3.14 6.05 -14.26
CA ASN A 2 -4.25 6.54 -15.08
C ASN A 2 -5.15 5.32 -15.34
N MET A 3 -6.37 5.33 -14.79
CA MET A 3 -7.39 4.37 -15.16
C MET A 3 -7.76 4.68 -16.61
N LYS A 4 -7.47 3.77 -17.55
CA LYS A 4 -7.92 3.91 -18.95
C LYS A 4 -9.44 3.81 -18.94
N VAL A 5 -10.11 4.93 -19.17
CA VAL A 5 -11.56 4.99 -19.38
C VAL A 5 -11.81 4.75 -20.86
N GLU A 6 -12.64 3.76 -21.21
CA GLU A 6 -13.05 3.54 -22.59
C GLU A 6 -13.86 4.76 -23.10
N PRO A 7 -13.63 5.20 -24.35
CA PRO A 7 -14.27 6.41 -24.87
C PRO A 7 -15.77 6.16 -25.06
N GLY A 8 -16.60 6.70 -24.16
CA GLY A 8 -18.07 6.64 -24.26
C GLY A 8 -18.82 6.28 -22.97
N THR A 9 -18.13 5.98 -21.87
CA THR A 9 -18.75 5.73 -20.55
C THR A 9 -18.24 6.74 -19.54
N GLU A 10 -19.16 7.38 -18.82
CA GLU A 10 -18.83 8.27 -17.70
C GLU A 10 -17.95 7.51 -16.69
N PRO A 11 -16.88 8.12 -16.17
CA PRO A 11 -15.95 7.43 -15.28
C PRO A 11 -16.74 6.86 -14.08
N PRO A 12 -16.64 5.54 -13.79
CA PRO A 12 -17.46 4.90 -12.76
C PRO A 12 -17.23 5.48 -11.36
N TYR A 13 -16.10 6.19 -11.18
CA TYR A 13 -15.72 6.90 -9.98
C TYR A 13 -15.14 8.26 -10.33
N ALA A 14 -15.65 9.33 -9.71
CA ALA A 14 -15.17 10.70 -9.93
C ALA A 14 -13.76 10.95 -9.34
N GLY A 15 -13.26 10.03 -8.50
CA GLY A 15 -11.93 10.09 -7.91
C GLY A 15 -11.65 8.93 -6.96
N ALA A 16 -10.42 8.85 -6.45
CA ALA A 16 -9.99 7.78 -5.53
C ALA A 16 -10.82 7.73 -4.24
N LEU A 17 -11.28 8.89 -3.75
CA LEU A 17 -12.12 9.00 -2.55
C LEU A 17 -13.55 8.49 -2.78
N ASP A 18 -14.16 8.79 -3.94
CA ASP A 18 -15.51 8.30 -4.29
C ASP A 18 -15.51 6.78 -4.48
N CYS A 19 -14.44 6.24 -5.08
CA CYS A 19 -14.21 4.81 -5.22
C CYS A 19 -14.05 4.13 -3.85
N ALA A 20 -13.22 4.68 -2.97
CA ALA A 20 -13.03 4.16 -1.62
C ALA A 20 -14.35 4.17 -0.84
N LEU A 21 -15.12 5.25 -0.89
CA LEU A 21 -16.39 5.38 -0.17
C LEU A 21 -17.45 4.39 -0.68
N LYS A 22 -17.60 4.25 -2.00
CA LYS A 22 -18.53 3.27 -2.62
C LYS A 22 -18.10 1.83 -2.31
N THR A 23 -16.80 1.53 -2.32
CA THR A 23 -16.26 0.20 -1.99
C THR A 23 -16.52 -0.17 -0.53
N VAL A 24 -16.28 0.76 0.41
CA VAL A 24 -16.58 0.55 1.84
C VAL A 24 -18.08 0.34 2.07
N ARG A 25 -18.94 1.08 1.35
CA ARG A 25 -20.39 0.92 1.46
C ARG A 25 -20.89 -0.41 0.85
N ALA A 26 -20.26 -0.90 -0.21
CA ALA A 26 -20.68 -2.11 -0.91
C ALA A 26 -20.15 -3.40 -0.27
N GLU A 27 -18.87 -3.44 0.11
CA GLU A 27 -18.20 -4.65 0.60
C GLU A 27 -17.79 -4.57 2.09
N GLY A 28 -17.99 -3.41 2.72
CA GLY A 28 -17.59 -3.16 4.10
C GLY A 28 -16.14 -2.66 4.25
N PRO A 29 -15.76 -2.16 5.43
CA PRO A 29 -14.43 -1.62 5.71
C PRO A 29 -13.30 -2.65 5.58
N MET A 30 -13.63 -3.95 5.64
CA MET A 30 -12.67 -5.03 5.51
C MET A 30 -12.15 -5.21 4.07
N ALA A 31 -12.89 -4.76 3.06
CA ALA A 31 -12.46 -4.80 1.66
C ALA A 31 -11.25 -3.89 1.40
N LEU A 32 -11.17 -2.73 2.07
CA LEU A 32 -9.99 -1.85 1.99
C LEU A 32 -8.75 -2.51 2.60
N TYR A 33 -8.92 -3.28 3.67
CA TYR A 33 -7.81 -3.98 4.32
C TYR A 33 -7.23 -5.10 3.46
N ARG A 34 -8.00 -5.72 2.56
CA ARG A 34 -7.48 -6.74 1.63
C ARG A 34 -6.42 -6.20 0.67
N GLY A 35 -6.47 -4.92 0.30
CA GLY A 35 -5.43 -4.26 -0.52
C GLY A 35 -4.29 -3.66 0.31
N PHE A 36 -4.56 -3.34 1.57
CA PHE A 36 -3.55 -2.82 2.50
C PHE A 36 -2.56 -3.91 2.95
N ILE A 37 -3.05 -5.13 3.21
CA ILE A 37 -2.23 -6.29 3.59
C ILE A 37 -1.12 -6.60 2.57
N PRO A 38 -1.36 -6.74 1.25
CA PRO A 38 -0.30 -7.00 0.29
C PRO A 38 0.68 -5.82 0.16
N THR A 39 0.19 -4.59 0.36
CA THR A 39 1.05 -3.39 0.36
C THR A 39 2.01 -3.40 1.55
N ILE A 40 1.51 -3.68 2.76
CA ILE A 40 2.33 -3.81 3.96
C ILE A 40 3.23 -5.05 3.88
N SER A 41 2.73 -6.18 3.41
CA SER A 41 3.51 -7.41 3.26
C SER A 41 4.68 -7.24 2.29
N ARG A 42 4.59 -6.35 1.31
CA ARG A 42 5.69 -6.00 0.42
C ARG A 42 6.66 -5.01 1.05
N GLN A 43 6.16 -4.02 1.79
CA GLN A 43 6.99 -2.98 2.39
C GLN A 43 7.73 -3.45 3.66
N GLY A 44 7.09 -4.32 4.45
CA GLY A 44 7.62 -4.92 5.68
C GLY A 44 8.99 -5.57 5.51
N PRO A 45 9.19 -6.53 4.59
CA PRO A 45 10.48 -7.20 4.42
C PRO A 45 11.59 -6.22 4.03
N PHE A 46 11.29 -5.22 3.19
CA PHE A 46 12.27 -4.21 2.80
C PHE A 46 12.74 -3.38 4.00
N THR A 47 11.79 -2.92 4.84
CA THR A 47 12.12 -2.18 6.07
C THR A 47 12.87 -3.02 7.09
N VAL A 48 12.52 -4.31 7.24
CA VAL A 48 13.22 -5.24 8.15
C VAL A 48 14.67 -5.45 7.71
N VAL A 49 14.92 -5.69 6.42
CA VAL A 49 16.28 -5.88 5.89
C VAL A 49 17.15 -4.63 6.09
N LEU A 50 16.58 -3.45 5.86
CA LEU A 50 17.26 -2.17 6.13
C LEU A 50 17.65 -2.08 7.61
N PHE A 51 16.72 -2.40 8.51
CA PHE A 51 16.95 -2.30 9.94
C PHE A 51 18.04 -3.27 10.42
N VAL A 52 17.98 -4.53 10.00
CA VAL A 52 18.98 -5.55 10.33
C VAL A 52 20.37 -5.13 9.83
N THR A 53 20.47 -4.63 8.60
CA THR A 53 21.72 -4.14 8.04
C THR A 53 22.29 -3.00 8.88
N LEU A 54 21.45 -2.04 9.29
CA LEU A 54 21.88 -0.93 10.14
C LEU A 54 22.32 -1.40 11.53
N GLU A 55 21.65 -2.37 12.13
CA GLU A 55 22.08 -2.94 13.41
C GLU A 55 23.45 -3.62 13.32
N GLN A 56 23.71 -4.37 12.25
CA GLN A 56 25.02 -5.00 12.04
C GLN A 56 26.13 -3.96 11.83
N VAL A 57 25.87 -2.93 11.02
CA VAL A 57 26.82 -1.83 10.80
C VAL A 57 27.09 -1.07 12.09
N ARG A 58 26.06 -0.77 12.89
CA ARG A 58 26.20 -0.08 14.18
C ARG A 58 26.98 -0.90 15.20
N LYS A 59 26.82 -2.22 15.25
CA LYS A 59 27.63 -3.11 16.11
C LYS A 59 29.11 -3.02 15.71
N MET A 60 29.41 -3.20 14.43
CA MET A 60 30.77 -3.17 13.92
C MET A 60 31.48 -1.83 14.18
N PHE A 61 30.74 -0.70 14.11
CA PHE A 61 31.27 0.63 14.42
C PHE A 61 31.41 0.94 15.91
N LYS A 62 30.69 0.21 16.78
CA LYS A 62 30.76 0.38 18.24
C LYS A 62 31.83 -0.51 18.88
N ASP A 63 32.17 -1.61 18.22
CA ASP A 63 33.28 -2.50 18.61
C ASP A 63 34.67 -1.96 18.18
N TYR A 64 34.72 -0.83 17.46
CA TYR A 64 35.94 -0.07 17.10
C TYR A 64 36.10 1.16 17.99
#